data_AF-A0A7S0LNT9-F1
#
_entry.id   AF-A0A7S0LNT9-F1
#
_cell.length_a   1.000
_cell.length_b   1.000
_cell.length_c   1.000
_cell.angle_alpha   90.00
_cell.angle_beta   90.00
_cell.angle_gamma   90.00
#
_symmetry.space_group_name_H-M   'P 1'
#
loop_
_entity.id
_entity.type
_entity.pdbx_description
1 polymer ?
#
loop_
_entity_poly.entity_id
_entity_poly.type
_entity_poly.pdbx_seq_one_letter_code
_entity_poly.pdbx_strand_id
1 'polypeptide(L)'
;RRNTRRINCVAMLTPRVFTAEEGLLPLEELKSSACSSGKCPPSYNATDTMLDRQGESNRLRVQISLTFQQELRLLRTYGLRDRGSLLELGCGPGWSTRLFLAALPRWTITCVELDPIFVLEARRLLHKHVMTGRLQVLQGSADASGLPDA
;
A
#
# COMPACT_ATOMS: atom_id res chain seq x y z
N ARG A 1 -29.93 25.47 1.96
CA ARG A 1 -28.75 25.21 2.81
C ARG A 1 -28.24 23.79 2.54
N ARG A 2 -27.27 23.61 1.62
CA ARG A 2 -26.64 22.30 1.37
C ARG A 2 -25.39 22.21 2.25
N ASN A 3 -25.42 21.34 3.25
CA ASN A 3 -24.33 21.10 4.18
C ASN A 3 -23.33 20.13 3.52
N THR A 4 -22.46 20.65 2.65
CA THR A 4 -21.35 19.89 2.07
C THR A 4 -20.30 19.66 3.15
N ARG A 5 -20.42 18.57 3.92
CA ARG A 5 -19.32 18.05 4.71
C ARG A 5 -18.20 17.70 3.73
N ARG A 6 -17.15 18.54 3.67
CA ARG A 6 -15.90 18.18 2.99
C ARG A 6 -15.36 16.93 3.67
N ILE A 7 -15.58 15.77 3.04
CA ILE A 7 -14.91 14.53 3.41
C ILE A 7 -13.45 14.74 2.99
N ASN A 8 -12.57 14.93 3.96
CA ASN A 8 -11.13 14.96 3.67
C ASN A 8 -10.74 13.51 3.36
N CYS A 9 -10.66 13.19 2.07
CA CYS A 9 -10.19 11.91 1.56
C CYS A 9 -8.75 12.10 1.06
N VAL A 10 -7.84 11.25 1.53
CA VAL A 10 -6.46 11.18 1.04
C VAL A 10 -6.30 9.80 0.40
N ALA A 11 -5.92 9.76 -0.87
CA ALA A 11 -5.61 8.52 -1.58
C ALA A 11 -4.10 8.29 -1.59
N MET A 12 -3.67 7.08 -1.25
CA MET A 12 -2.26 6.68 -1.24
C MET A 12 -2.06 5.47 -2.13
N LEU A 13 -1.13 5.57 -3.07
CA LEU A 13 -0.61 4.45 -3.84
C LEU A 13 0.73 4.09 -3.22
N THR A 14 0.89 2.87 -2.71
CA THR A 14 2.21 2.36 -2.32
C THR A 14 2.81 1.54 -3.47
N PRO A 15 3.67 2.14 -4.32
CA PRO A 15 4.66 1.36 -5.04
C PRO A 15 6.04 1.94 -4.79
N ARG A 16 6.85 1.32 -3.92
CA ARG A 16 8.32 1.51 -3.99
C ARG A 16 9.03 0.22 -3.69
N VAL A 17 9.58 -0.40 -4.74
CA VAL A 17 10.75 -1.26 -4.64
C VAL A 17 11.94 -0.30 -4.44
N PHE A 18 12.54 -0.29 -3.26
CA PHE A 18 13.87 0.28 -3.07
C PHE A 18 14.88 -0.83 -3.33
N THR A 19 15.46 -0.87 -4.53
CA THR A 19 16.75 -1.55 -4.72
C THR A 19 17.79 -0.67 -4.05
N ALA A 20 18.35 -1.14 -2.93
CA ALA A 20 19.45 -0.47 -2.24
C ALA A 20 20.74 -0.70 -3.02
N GLU A 21 21.02 0.12 -4.03
CA GLU A 21 22.30 0.11 -4.75
C GLU A 21 22.66 1.55 -5.15
N GLU A 22 23.36 2.27 -4.27
CA GLU A 22 24.20 3.41 -4.65
C GLU A 22 25.54 3.17 -3.94
N GLY A 23 26.45 2.49 -4.63
CA GLY A 23 27.72 2.06 -4.07
C GLY A 23 28.64 1.28 -5.02
N LEU A 24 28.70 1.69 -6.30
CA LEU A 24 29.85 1.58 -7.23
C LEU A 24 30.63 0.25 -7.31
N LEU A 25 30.46 -0.54 -8.39
CA LEU A 25 31.49 -1.36 -9.08
C LEU A 25 30.95 -1.83 -10.47
N PRO A 26 31.79 -2.20 -11.47
CA PRO A 26 31.63 -1.79 -12.87
C PRO A 26 30.80 -2.69 -13.79
N LEU A 27 30.31 -2.04 -14.85
CA LEU A 27 29.49 -2.51 -15.97
C LEU A 27 30.20 -3.51 -16.92
N GLU A 28 30.32 -4.79 -16.60
CA GLU A 28 30.62 -5.82 -17.62
C GLU A 28 30.05 -7.21 -17.28
N GLU A 29 28.73 -7.39 -17.13
CA GLU A 29 28.13 -8.75 -17.22
C GLU A 29 26.61 -8.83 -17.41
N LEU A 30 25.96 -7.77 -17.92
CA LEU A 30 24.53 -7.79 -18.31
C LEU A 30 24.34 -7.54 -19.81
N LYS A 31 25.18 -8.19 -20.63
CA LYS A 31 24.88 -8.41 -22.05
C LYS A 31 24.58 -9.90 -22.23
N SER A 32 23.31 -10.26 -22.19
CA SER A 32 22.67 -11.07 -23.23
C SER A 32 21.28 -11.50 -22.77
N SER A 33 20.31 -11.36 -23.68
CA SER A 33 18.94 -11.86 -23.62
C SER A 33 17.96 -11.09 -22.74
N ALA A 34 16.88 -10.50 -23.23
CA ALA A 34 16.41 -10.19 -24.58
C ALA A 34 15.19 -9.28 -24.34
N CYS A 35 15.32 -8.00 -24.68
CA CYS A 35 14.14 -7.17 -24.90
C CYS A 35 13.65 -7.47 -26.30
N SER A 36 12.51 -8.16 -26.41
CA SER A 36 11.69 -8.07 -27.61
C SER A 36 10.23 -8.10 -27.20
N SER A 37 9.50 -7.09 -27.64
CA SER A 37 8.09 -6.77 -27.37
C SER A 37 7.78 -6.15 -25.99
N GLY A 38 7.32 -4.89 -26.03
CA GLY A 38 7.06 -4.05 -24.88
C GLY A 38 5.90 -4.56 -24.04
N LYS A 39 6.22 -4.84 -22.78
CA LYS A 39 5.42 -4.63 -21.56
C LYS A 39 6.42 -4.72 -20.42
N CYS A 40 6.59 -3.65 -19.64
CA CYS A 40 7.25 -3.80 -18.35
C CYS A 40 6.43 -4.82 -17.56
N PRO A 41 7.01 -5.96 -17.14
CA PRO A 41 6.29 -6.87 -16.28
C PRO A 41 5.85 -6.09 -15.03
N PRO A 42 4.62 -6.28 -14.53
CA PRO A 42 4.24 -5.71 -13.25
C PRO A 42 5.31 -6.11 -12.23
N SER A 43 5.72 -5.20 -11.35
CA SER A 43 6.79 -5.46 -10.37
C SER A 43 6.47 -6.58 -9.37
N TYR A 44 5.32 -7.24 -9.54
CA TYR A 44 4.79 -8.30 -8.71
C TYR A 44 4.38 -9.47 -9.61
N ASN A 45 5.13 -10.58 -9.53
CA ASN A 45 4.73 -11.86 -10.10
C ASN A 45 4.21 -12.73 -8.94
N ALA A 46 2.89 -12.80 -8.80
CA ALA A 46 2.20 -13.45 -7.68
C ALA A 46 2.33 -14.99 -7.63
N THR A 47 3.16 -15.57 -8.51
CA THR A 47 3.14 -17.00 -8.81
C THR A 47 4.26 -17.83 -8.21
N ASP A 48 5.02 -17.30 -7.24
CA ASP A 48 6.04 -18.10 -6.54
C ASP A 48 5.66 -18.49 -5.10
N THR A 49 6.09 -19.69 -4.76
CA THR A 49 5.70 -20.64 -3.70
C THR A 49 5.38 -20.09 -2.29
N MET A 50 4.54 -20.80 -1.52
CA MET A 50 4.11 -20.40 -0.16
C MET A 50 5.26 -20.12 0.85
N LEU A 51 6.47 -20.62 0.61
CA LEU A 51 7.68 -20.30 1.37
C LEU A 51 8.18 -18.86 1.11
N ASP A 52 7.97 -18.35 -0.11
CA ASP A 52 8.30 -16.98 -0.52
C ASP A 52 7.33 -15.97 0.10
N ARG A 53 6.03 -16.31 0.28
CA ARG A 53 5.02 -15.35 0.78
C ARG A 53 5.21 -14.89 2.21
N GLN A 54 5.62 -15.78 3.11
CA GLN A 54 5.90 -15.37 4.50
C GLN A 54 7.15 -14.47 4.53
N GLY A 55 8.13 -14.76 3.68
CA GLY A 55 9.29 -13.91 3.41
C GLY A 55 8.87 -12.55 2.87
N GLU A 56 7.98 -12.52 1.88
CA GLU A 56 7.39 -11.33 1.26
C GLU A 56 6.68 -10.46 2.30
N SER A 57 5.76 -11.04 3.08
CA SER A 57 5.03 -10.31 4.12
C SER A 57 5.98 -9.73 5.18
N ASN A 58 7.04 -10.47 5.55
CA ASN A 58 8.08 -9.98 6.45
C ASN A 58 8.92 -8.85 5.82
N ARG A 59 9.30 -8.98 4.54
CA ARG A 59 10.03 -7.94 3.80
C ARG A 59 9.21 -6.65 3.75
N LEU A 60 7.93 -6.75 3.37
CA LEU A 60 6.99 -5.63 3.35
C LEU A 60 6.86 -4.99 4.73
N ARG A 61 6.74 -5.79 5.79
CA ARG A 61 6.67 -5.27 7.18
C ARG A 61 7.90 -4.45 7.54
N VAL A 62 9.11 -4.96 7.26
CA VAL A 62 10.37 -4.26 7.55
C VAL A 62 10.42 -2.94 6.78
N GLN A 63 10.14 -2.98 5.47
CA GLN A 63 10.16 -1.79 4.63
C GLN A 63 9.22 -0.69 5.13
N ILE A 64 7.98 -1.07 5.46
CA ILE A 64 6.97 -0.15 5.99
C ILE A 64 7.43 0.42 7.33
N SER A 65 8.00 -0.40 8.22
CA SER A 65 8.44 0.08 9.54
C SER A 65 9.53 1.16 9.46
N LEU A 66 10.41 1.09 8.45
CA LEU A 66 11.49 2.05 8.23
C LEU A 66 11.00 3.37 7.61
N THR A 67 9.98 3.31 6.76
CA THR A 67 9.54 4.44 5.92
C THR A 67 8.32 5.18 6.46
N PHE A 68 7.50 4.53 7.29
CA PHE A 68 6.19 5.03 7.70
C PHE A 68 6.21 6.43 8.34
N GLN A 69 7.20 6.74 9.17
CA GLN A 69 7.25 8.05 9.84
C GLN A 69 7.48 9.21 8.85
N GLN A 70 8.22 8.96 7.77
CA GLN A 70 8.45 9.96 6.72
C GLN A 70 7.17 10.17 5.91
N GLU A 71 6.50 9.07 5.57
CA GLU A 71 5.24 9.10 4.83
C GLU A 71 4.12 9.80 5.61
N LEU A 72 3.94 9.48 6.90
CA LEU A 72 2.98 10.14 7.77
C LEU A 72 3.26 11.65 7.90
N ARG A 73 4.54 12.05 7.94
CA ARG A 73 4.93 13.47 7.98
C ARG A 73 4.53 14.17 6.69
N LEU A 74 4.81 13.58 5.53
CA LEU A 74 4.41 14.13 4.24
C LEU A 74 2.89 14.29 4.15
N LEU A 75 2.13 13.27 4.56
CA LEU A 75 0.68 13.35 4.60
C LEU A 75 0.16 14.51 5.47
N ARG A 76 0.77 14.75 6.63
CA ARG A 76 0.45 15.92 7.47
C ARG A 76 0.71 17.23 6.75
N THR A 77 1.81 17.33 5.99
CA THR A 77 2.09 18.53 5.19
C THR A 77 1.07 18.74 4.06
N TYR A 78 0.50 17.66 3.50
CA TYR A 78 -0.58 17.72 2.52
C TYR A 78 -1.98 17.93 3.12
N GLY A 79 -2.07 18.18 4.43
CA GLY A 79 -3.33 18.52 5.08
C GLY A 79 -4.06 17.36 5.74
N LEU A 80 -3.35 16.28 6.09
CA LEU A 80 -3.87 15.27 7.01
C LEU A 80 -4.16 15.91 8.38
N ARG A 81 -5.44 16.13 8.68
CA ARG A 81 -5.95 16.73 9.93
C ARG A 81 -6.26 15.68 11.00
N ASP A 82 -6.79 16.11 12.15
CA ASP A 82 -7.10 15.23 13.28
C ASP A 82 -8.17 14.17 12.99
N ARG A 83 -9.07 14.41 12.03
CA ARG A 83 -10.16 13.50 11.63
C ARG A 83 -10.38 13.52 10.13
N GLY A 84 -10.77 12.38 9.58
CA GLY A 84 -11.03 12.23 8.15
C GLY A 84 -11.24 10.78 7.76
N SER A 85 -11.15 10.53 6.45
CA SER A 85 -11.20 9.20 5.85
C SER A 85 -9.96 9.01 4.99
N LEU A 86 -9.25 7.89 5.15
CA LEU A 86 -8.08 7.54 4.36
C LEU A 86 -8.46 6.45 3.36
N LEU A 87 -8.05 6.62 2.09
CA LEU A 87 -8.11 5.58 1.08
C LEU A 87 -6.68 5.09 0.80
N GLU A 88 -6.43 3.82 1.04
CA GLU A 88 -5.14 3.16 0.80
C GLU A 88 -5.28 2.19 -0.37
N LEU A 89 -4.52 2.41 -1.44
CA LEU A 89 -4.50 1.59 -2.64
C LEU A 89 -3.25 0.71 -2.64
N GLY A 90 -3.45 -0.61 -2.63
CA GLY A 90 -2.39 -1.62 -2.53
C GLY A 90 -1.91 -1.84 -1.10
N CYS A 91 -2.80 -2.15 -0.15
CA CYS A 91 -2.40 -2.30 1.26
C CYS A 91 -1.61 -3.59 1.56
N GLY A 92 -1.51 -4.52 0.60
CA GLY A 92 -0.90 -5.82 0.78
C GLY A 92 -1.48 -6.54 2.01
N PRO A 93 -0.65 -7.19 2.85
CA PRO A 93 -1.10 -7.89 4.05
C PRO A 93 -1.57 -6.95 5.20
N GLY A 94 -1.56 -5.63 5.01
CA GLY A 94 -2.16 -4.66 5.95
C GLY A 94 -1.21 -4.08 7.01
N TRP A 95 0.12 -4.19 6.83
CA TRP A 95 1.09 -3.64 7.79
C TRP A 95 1.10 -2.12 7.86
N SER A 96 1.04 -1.43 6.71
CA SER A 96 0.93 0.03 6.62
C SER A 96 -0.40 0.50 7.19
N THR A 97 -1.50 -0.14 6.82
CA THR A 97 -2.85 0.10 7.37
C THR A 97 -2.85 0.02 8.90
N ARG A 98 -2.15 -0.97 9.48
CA ARG A 98 -2.00 -1.11 10.95
C ARG A 98 -1.37 0.14 11.56
N LEU A 99 -0.30 0.64 10.96
CA LEU A 99 0.40 1.83 11.45
C LEU A 99 -0.46 3.09 11.30
N PHE A 100 -1.20 3.22 10.20
CA PHE A 100 -2.16 4.32 10.03
C PHE A 100 -3.29 4.27 11.06
N LEU A 101 -3.87 3.10 11.34
CA LEU A 101 -4.93 2.94 12.35
C LEU A 101 -4.48 3.40 13.75
N ALA A 102 -3.21 3.15 14.09
CA ALA A 102 -2.58 3.59 15.33
C ALA A 102 -2.27 5.10 15.32
N ALA A 103 -1.71 5.62 14.22
CA ALA A 103 -1.33 7.03 14.11
C ALA A 103 -2.53 7.98 13.94
N LEU A 104 -3.66 7.49 13.42
CA LEU A 104 -4.85 8.26 13.07
C LEU A 104 -6.09 7.71 13.79
N PRO A 105 -6.18 7.83 15.13
CA PRO A 105 -7.21 7.17 15.93
C PRO A 105 -8.64 7.64 15.64
N ARG A 106 -8.81 8.84 15.06
CA ARG A 106 -10.12 9.43 14.72
C ARG A 106 -10.43 9.39 13.21
N TRP A 107 -9.68 8.60 12.47
CA TRP A 107 -9.91 8.37 11.04
C TRP A 107 -10.55 7.01 10.80
N THR A 108 -11.36 6.95 9.75
CA THR A 108 -11.77 5.71 9.10
C THR A 108 -10.83 5.43 7.93
N ILE A 109 -10.58 4.16 7.65
CA ILE A 109 -9.69 3.74 6.56
C ILE A 109 -10.45 2.79 5.65
N THR A 110 -10.36 3.02 4.35
CA THR A 110 -10.72 2.05 3.32
C THR A 110 -9.44 1.64 2.62
N CYS A 111 -9.09 0.36 2.65
CA CYS A 111 -7.98 -0.15 1.88
C CYS A 111 -8.47 -1.06 0.75
N VAL A 112 -7.82 -0.95 -0.41
CA VAL A 112 -8.12 -1.71 -1.61
C VAL A 112 -6.90 -2.53 -1.96
N GLU A 113 -7.05 -3.84 -2.13
CA GLU A 113 -5.96 -4.76 -2.49
C GLU A 113 -6.41 -5.68 -3.63
N LEU A 114 -5.51 -5.95 -4.57
CA LEU A 114 -5.79 -6.77 -5.74
C LEU A 114 -5.75 -8.26 -5.39
N ASP A 115 -4.74 -8.67 -4.60
CA ASP A 115 -4.53 -10.08 -4.25
C ASP A 115 -5.53 -10.55 -3.17
N PRO A 116 -6.42 -11.53 -3.47
CA PRO A 116 -7.39 -12.04 -2.51
C PRO A 116 -6.77 -12.68 -1.26
N ILE A 117 -5.55 -13.21 -1.35
CA ILE A 117 -4.84 -13.79 -0.20
C ILE A 117 -4.42 -12.69 0.77
N PHE A 118 -3.85 -11.59 0.26
CA PHE A 118 -3.51 -10.44 1.08
C PHE A 118 -4.73 -9.73 1.66
N VAL A 119 -5.86 -9.70 0.93
CA VAL A 119 -7.14 -9.26 1.48
C VAL A 119 -7.53 -10.09 2.71
N LEU A 120 -7.42 -11.42 2.63
CA LEU A 120 -7.72 -12.31 3.75
C LEU A 120 -6.76 -12.08 4.93
N GLU A 121 -5.46 -11.97 4.66
CA GLU A 121 -4.45 -11.69 5.67
C GLU A 121 -4.69 -10.35 6.38
N ALA A 122 -4.95 -9.28 5.62
CA ALA A 122 -5.25 -7.96 6.16
C ALA A 122 -6.50 -7.97 7.04
N ARG A 123 -7.58 -8.63 6.58
CA ARG A 123 -8.82 -8.80 7.36
C ARG A 123 -8.59 -9.55 8.66
N ARG A 124 -7.74 -10.59 8.65
CA ARG A 124 -7.38 -11.35 9.85
C ARG A 124 -6.52 -10.51 10.80
N LEU A 125 -5.46 -9.87 10.29
CA LEU A 125 -4.54 -9.03 11.08
C LEU A 125 -5.27 -7.87 11.75
N LEU A 126 -6.23 -7.26 11.06
CA LEU A 126 -6.91 -6.03 11.46
C LEU A 126 -8.37 -6.24 11.87
N HIS A 127 -8.76 -7.48 12.17
CA HIS A 127 -10.14 -7.89 12.43
C HIS A 127 -10.88 -6.98 13.41
N LYS A 128 -10.24 -6.57 14.51
CA LYS A 128 -10.83 -5.65 15.50
C LYS A 128 -11.27 -4.32 14.90
N HIS A 129 -10.50 -3.78 13.95
CA HIS A 129 -10.82 -2.50 13.30
C HIS A 129 -11.91 -2.65 12.25
N VAL A 130 -11.97 -3.81 11.59
CA VAL A 130 -13.09 -4.16 10.69
C VAL A 130 -14.39 -4.27 11.48
N MET A 131 -14.39 -4.99 12.60
CA MET A 131 -15.60 -5.17 13.44
C MET A 131 -16.11 -3.87 14.05
N THR A 132 -15.21 -2.92 14.36
CA THR A 132 -15.59 -1.60 14.88
C THR A 132 -16.01 -0.61 13.80
N GLY A 133 -15.94 -0.99 12.52
CA GLY A 133 -16.24 -0.11 11.38
C GLY A 133 -15.19 0.97 11.11
N ARG A 134 -14.04 0.93 11.80
CA ARG A 134 -12.92 1.86 11.54
C ARG A 134 -12.12 1.51 10.29
N LEU A 135 -12.21 0.27 9.82
CA LEU A 135 -11.51 -0.22 8.64
C LEU A 135 -12.48 -0.95 7.71
N GLN A 136 -12.41 -0.65 6.42
CA GLN A 136 -12.97 -1.46 5.35
C GLN A 136 -11.83 -2.00 4.49
N VAL A 137 -11.79 -3.31 4.27
CA VAL A 137 -10.82 -3.97 3.37
C VAL A 137 -11.57 -4.45 2.14
N LEU A 138 -11.23 -3.93 0.96
CA LEU A 138 -11.87 -4.26 -0.30
C LEU A 138 -10.90 -5.00 -1.20
N GLN A 139 -11.40 -6.03 -1.88
CA GLN A 139 -10.67 -6.59 -3.02
C GLN A 139 -11.01 -5.77 -4.25
N GLY A 140 -10.01 -5.27 -4.97
CA GLY A 140 -10.23 -4.47 -6.17
C GLY A 140 -8.94 -3.95 -6.79
N SER A 141 -9.04 -3.45 -8.03
CA SER A 141 -7.96 -2.72 -8.68
C SER A 141 -8.07 -1.23 -8.38
N ALA A 142 -6.93 -0.56 -8.23
CA ALA A 142 -6.87 0.90 -8.16
C ALA A 142 -7.50 1.56 -9.40
N ASP A 143 -7.32 0.97 -10.59
CA ASP A 143 -7.86 1.49 -11.86
C ASP A 143 -9.39 1.39 -11.92
N ALA A 144 -9.97 0.47 -11.16
CA ALA A 144 -11.42 0.27 -11.06
C ALA A 144 -12.04 1.03 -9.87
N SER A 145 -11.27 1.87 -9.18
CA SER A 145 -11.72 2.59 -7.98
C SER A 145 -12.76 3.68 -8.25
N GLY A 146 -12.93 4.09 -9.52
CA GLY A 146 -13.82 5.18 -9.91
C GLY A 146 -13.32 6.57 -9.50
N LEU A 147 -12.06 6.67 -9.06
CA LEU A 147 -11.38 7.96 -8.90
C LEU A 147 -11.05 8.55 -10.28
N PRO A 148 -11.12 9.89 -10.43
CA PRO A 148 -10.70 10.53 -11.67
C PRO A 148 -9.21 10.27 -11.93
N ASP A 149 -8.85 10.12 -13.20
CA ASP A 149 -7.46 10.06 -13.62
C ASP A 149 -6.71 11.31 -13.13
N ALA A 150 -5.48 11.10 -12.65
CA ALA A 150 -4.63 12.13 -12.05
C ALA A 150 -3.97 13.04 -13.09
#